data_AF-A0AB34P7L0-F1
#
_entry.id   AF-A0AB34P7L0-F1
#
_cell.length_a   1.000
_cell.length_b   1.000
_cell.length_c   1.000
_cell.angle_alpha   90.00
_cell.angle_beta   90.00
_cell.angle_gamma   90.00
#
_symmetry.space_group_name_H-M   'P 1'
#
loop_
_entity.id
_entity.type
_entity.pdbx_description
1 polymer ?
#
loop_
_entity_poly.entity_id
_entity_poly.type
_entity_poly.pdbx_seq_one_letter_code
_entity_poly.pdbx_strand_id
1 'polypeptide(L)'
;WTGRPPGMLDEPADAAEDGTAYTPTISEGRRRDRNNAQPSLDIGGFQVYYDVRSETQLRVWKEQGMQEIAIILPGTQQRMVCPLEVALKRGSSKCRLLPPDSPELKTIGDAREVINMMEVYKQGEPVWRGPGPYR
;
A
#
# COMPACT_ATOMS: atom_id res chain seq x y z
N TRP A 1 -58.54 15.15 -14.06
CA TRP A 1 -58.48 16.63 -14.16
C TRP A 1 -57.81 17.16 -12.89
N THR A 2 -56.48 17.27 -12.84
CA THR A 2 -55.55 18.36 -13.27
C THR A 2 -55.29 19.42 -12.19
N GLY A 3 -54.02 19.58 -11.79
CA GLY A 3 -53.54 20.80 -11.10
C GLY A 3 -52.21 20.67 -10.35
N ARG A 4 -51.10 20.98 -11.02
CA ARG A 4 -49.74 21.18 -10.47
C ARG A 4 -49.66 22.42 -9.55
N PRO A 5 -48.68 22.51 -8.63
CA PRO A 5 -48.02 23.78 -8.32
C PRO A 5 -46.64 23.91 -9.01
N PRO A 6 -46.25 25.13 -9.43
CA PRO A 6 -45.08 25.41 -10.27
C PRO A 6 -43.82 25.73 -9.45
N GLY A 7 -42.62 25.42 -9.99
CA GLY A 7 -41.37 26.00 -9.47
C GLY A 7 -40.09 25.17 -9.49
N MET A 8 -39.87 24.25 -10.44
CA MET A 8 -38.49 23.78 -10.71
C MET A 8 -38.13 24.06 -12.16
N LEU A 9 -37.14 24.93 -12.31
CA LEU A 9 -36.46 25.24 -13.54
C LEU A 9 -35.85 23.96 -14.12
N ASP A 10 -36.12 23.77 -15.40
CA ASP A 10 -35.46 22.84 -16.29
C ASP A 10 -34.06 23.40 -16.54
N GLU A 11 -33.02 22.65 -16.18
CA GLU A 11 -31.70 22.90 -16.74
C GLU A 11 -31.02 21.56 -17.09
N PRO A 12 -30.45 21.49 -18.31
CA PRO A 12 -30.25 20.27 -19.05
C PRO A 12 -29.03 19.47 -18.59
N ALA A 13 -29.16 18.17 -18.74
CA ALA A 13 -28.03 17.28 -18.95
C ALA A 13 -27.28 17.73 -20.21
N ASP A 14 -26.11 18.36 -20.05
CA ASP A 14 -25.03 18.24 -21.02
C ASP A 14 -23.68 18.66 -20.42
N ALA A 15 -22.80 17.67 -20.27
CA ALA A 15 -21.38 17.83 -20.50
C ALA A 15 -20.79 16.42 -20.72
N ALA A 16 -20.81 15.99 -21.98
CA ALA A 16 -19.65 15.28 -22.54
C ALA A 16 -18.40 16.14 -22.21
N GLU A 17 -17.22 15.61 -21.89
CA GLU A 17 -16.37 14.78 -22.74
C GLU A 17 -15.24 14.18 -21.88
N ASP A 18 -14.67 13.09 -22.40
CA ASP A 18 -13.32 12.56 -22.15
C ASP A 18 -13.15 11.44 -21.11
N GLY A 19 -12.77 10.27 -21.63
CA GLY A 19 -11.82 9.38 -20.93
C GLY A 19 -12.38 8.12 -20.26
N THR A 20 -12.54 7.08 -21.07
CA THR A 20 -12.17 5.70 -20.69
C THR A 20 -13.09 4.92 -19.75
N ALA A 21 -13.81 3.97 -20.34
CA ALA A 21 -14.53 2.89 -19.70
C ALA A 21 -13.65 2.09 -18.72
N TYR A 22 -14.08 1.95 -17.46
CA TYR A 22 -13.86 0.73 -16.67
C TYR A 22 -15.05 0.55 -15.71
N THR A 23 -15.79 -0.53 -15.90
CA THR A 23 -16.93 -0.95 -15.06
C THR A 23 -16.46 -1.36 -13.66
N PRO A 24 -17.12 -0.90 -12.58
CA PRO A 24 -17.03 -1.57 -11.29
C PRO A 24 -18.33 -2.32 -11.00
N THR A 25 -18.45 -3.56 -11.51
CA THR A 25 -19.34 -4.56 -10.90
C THR A 25 -18.54 -5.30 -9.84
N ILE A 26 -18.63 -4.86 -8.59
CA ILE A 26 -18.50 -5.73 -7.40
C ILE A 26 -19.47 -5.19 -6.35
N SER A 27 -20.61 -5.86 -6.25
CA SER A 27 -21.56 -5.79 -5.16
C SER A 27 -20.90 -6.11 -3.81
N GLU A 28 -21.54 -5.64 -2.74
CA GLU A 28 -21.38 -6.03 -1.31
C GLU A 28 -20.90 -4.89 -0.39
N GLY A 29 -21.90 -4.29 0.27
CA GLY A 29 -21.74 -3.23 1.23
C GLY A 29 -21.02 -3.67 2.49
N ARG A 30 -19.76 -3.25 2.65
CA ARG A 30 -19.14 -2.82 3.92
C ARG A 30 -17.74 -2.23 3.70
N ARG A 31 -17.55 -1.32 2.74
CA ARG A 31 -16.24 -0.67 2.48
C ARG A 31 -16.33 0.85 2.27
N ARG A 32 -17.03 1.57 3.16
CA ARG A 32 -17.08 3.04 3.07
C ARG A 32 -15.87 3.78 3.69
N ASP A 33 -14.85 3.08 4.21
CA ASP A 33 -13.69 3.71 4.88
C ASP A 33 -12.31 3.09 4.55
N ARG A 34 -12.16 2.36 3.44
CA ARG A 34 -10.85 1.79 3.00
C ARG A 34 -10.18 2.59 1.87
N ASN A 35 -10.52 3.87 1.73
CA ASN A 35 -10.00 4.73 0.67
C ASN A 35 -8.89 5.72 1.10
N ASN A 36 -8.43 5.75 2.36
CA ASN A 36 -7.40 6.72 2.74
C ASN A 36 -6.40 6.19 3.79
N ALA A 37 -5.11 6.17 3.43
CA ALA A 37 -3.94 6.13 4.33
C ALA A 37 -3.61 4.84 5.11
N GLN A 38 -3.74 3.64 4.53
CA GLN A 38 -3.04 2.48 5.10
C GLN A 38 -1.68 2.28 4.39
N PRO A 39 -0.55 2.37 5.10
CA PRO A 39 0.78 2.21 4.50
C PRO A 39 0.90 0.89 3.72
N SER A 40 1.19 0.97 2.42
CA SER A 40 1.27 -0.20 1.55
C SER A 40 2.46 -0.14 0.59
N LEU A 41 3.21 -1.22 0.46
CA LEU A 41 4.37 -1.30 -0.41
C LEU A 41 4.06 -2.24 -1.58
N ASP A 42 4.43 -1.83 -2.79
CA ASP A 42 4.16 -2.57 -4.03
C ASP A 42 5.46 -2.91 -4.77
N ILE A 43 5.61 -4.17 -5.21
CA ILE A 43 6.60 -4.56 -6.22
C ILE A 43 6.24 -5.87 -6.91
N GLY A 44 6.38 -5.95 -8.24
CA GLY A 44 6.30 -7.22 -8.97
C GLY A 44 4.99 -7.99 -8.74
N GLY A 45 3.90 -7.27 -8.50
CA GLY A 45 2.59 -7.85 -8.16
C GLY A 45 2.41 -8.20 -6.67
N PHE A 46 3.41 -7.99 -5.82
CA PHE A 46 3.27 -8.08 -4.38
C PHE A 46 2.75 -6.77 -3.81
N GLN A 47 1.73 -6.86 -2.95
CA GLN A 47 1.21 -5.73 -2.18
C GLN A 47 1.29 -6.06 -0.68
N VAL A 48 2.16 -5.35 0.03
CA VAL A 48 2.46 -5.56 1.45
C VAL A 48 1.84 -4.44 2.26
N TYR A 49 0.90 -4.77 3.13
CA TYR A 49 0.39 -3.87 4.16
C TYR A 49 1.20 -4.03 5.43
N TYR A 50 1.68 -2.91 5.97
CA TYR A 50 2.54 -2.89 7.14
C TYR A 50 2.06 -1.86 8.15
N ASP A 51 2.53 -1.98 9.38
CA ASP A 51 2.41 -0.98 10.42
C ASP A 51 3.80 -0.63 10.96
N VAL A 52 3.99 0.61 11.40
CA VAL A 52 5.28 1.04 11.95
C VAL A 52 5.35 0.69 13.42
N ARG A 53 6.28 -0.19 13.77
CA ARG A 53 6.51 -0.63 15.13
C ARG A 53 7.33 0.39 15.93
N SER A 54 8.37 0.93 15.30
CA SER A 54 9.37 1.79 15.97
C SER A 54 9.83 2.94 15.08
N GLU A 55 9.12 4.06 15.10
CA GLU A 55 9.53 5.28 14.38
C GLU A 55 10.88 5.83 14.86
N THR A 56 11.15 5.73 16.17
CA THR A 56 12.44 6.15 16.74
C THR A 56 13.60 5.38 16.12
N GLN A 57 13.47 4.07 15.94
CA GLN A 57 14.51 3.23 15.34
C GLN A 57 14.67 3.54 13.84
N LEU A 58 13.57 3.77 13.11
CA LEU A 58 13.64 4.25 11.73
C LEU A 58 14.42 5.57 11.63
N ARG A 59 14.21 6.50 12.56
CA ARG A 59 14.93 7.78 12.59
C ARG A 59 16.42 7.58 12.88
N VAL A 60 16.77 6.72 13.85
CA VAL A 60 18.17 6.37 14.14
C VAL A 60 18.85 5.78 12.91
N TRP A 61 18.18 4.88 12.18
CA TRP A 61 18.69 4.34 10.93
C TRP A 61 18.92 5.41 9.87
N LYS A 62 17.97 6.35 9.72
CA LYS A 62 18.14 7.51 8.84
C LYS A 62 19.37 8.34 9.22
N GLU A 63 19.59 8.57 10.52
CA GLU A 63 20.74 9.33 11.03
C GLU A 63 22.08 8.57 10.87
N GLN A 64 22.05 7.24 10.90
CA GLN A 64 23.19 6.38 10.59
C GLN A 64 23.52 6.32 9.09
N GLY A 65 22.69 6.94 8.23
CA GLY A 65 22.84 6.92 6.77
C GLY A 65 22.11 5.76 6.09
N MET A 66 21.32 4.96 6.81
CA MET A 66 20.46 3.94 6.22
C MET A 66 19.20 4.60 5.64
N GLN A 67 19.04 4.49 4.34
CA GLN A 67 17.90 5.08 3.61
C GLN A 67 16.90 4.03 3.14
N GLU A 68 17.19 2.75 3.37
CA GLU A 68 16.45 1.64 2.79
C GLU A 68 16.24 0.54 3.83
N ILE A 69 15.15 -0.19 3.69
CA ILE A 69 14.78 -1.34 4.52
C ILE A 69 14.46 -2.55 3.65
N ALA A 70 14.90 -3.74 4.08
CA ALA A 70 14.68 -5.00 3.39
C ALA A 70 13.54 -5.77 4.05
N ILE A 71 12.55 -6.11 3.24
CA ILE A 71 11.34 -6.85 3.58
C ILE A 71 11.45 -8.21 2.91
N ILE A 72 11.22 -9.27 3.67
CA ILE A 72 11.18 -10.64 3.12
C ILE A 72 9.80 -10.87 2.53
N LEU A 73 9.72 -11.37 1.30
CA LEU A 73 8.44 -11.68 0.65
C LEU A 73 8.07 -13.16 0.79
N PRO A 74 6.79 -13.50 1.03
CA PRO A 74 6.40 -14.86 1.35
C PRO A 74 6.38 -15.70 0.08
N GLY A 75 6.88 -16.93 0.18
CA GLY A 75 6.99 -17.82 -0.98
C GLY A 75 8.08 -17.42 -1.97
N THR A 76 8.96 -16.48 -1.63
CA THR A 76 10.15 -16.13 -2.43
C THR A 76 11.35 -15.92 -1.54
N GLN A 77 12.56 -16.14 -2.07
CA GLN A 77 13.78 -15.73 -1.36
C GLN A 77 14.14 -14.26 -1.64
N GLN A 78 13.37 -13.59 -2.50
CA GLN A 78 13.64 -12.21 -2.85
C GLN A 78 13.34 -11.28 -1.67
N ARG A 79 14.16 -10.25 -1.53
CA ARG A 79 14.01 -9.19 -0.56
C ARG A 79 13.46 -7.97 -1.27
N MET A 80 12.30 -7.52 -0.83
CA MET A 80 11.73 -6.26 -1.25
C MET A 80 12.41 -5.14 -0.46
N VAL A 81 13.15 -4.29 -1.16
CA VAL A 81 13.88 -3.18 -0.56
C VAL A 81 13.14 -1.89 -0.83
N CYS A 82 12.72 -1.24 0.25
CA CYS A 82 11.89 -0.05 0.24
C CYS A 82 12.63 1.13 0.86
N PRO A 83 12.35 2.37 0.43
CA PRO A 83 12.93 3.53 1.07
C PRO A 83 12.39 3.64 2.49
N LEU A 84 13.29 3.78 3.46
CA LEU A 84 12.98 3.96 4.86
C LEU A 84 12.07 5.18 5.09
N GLU A 85 12.27 6.26 4.31
CA GLU A 85 11.45 7.47 4.42
C GLU A 85 9.97 7.22 4.14
N VAL A 86 9.65 6.22 3.32
CA VAL A 86 8.26 5.83 3.03
C VAL A 86 7.65 5.20 4.27
N ALA A 87 8.40 4.33 4.95
CA ALA A 87 7.98 3.74 6.23
C ALA A 87 7.79 4.82 7.30
N LEU A 88 8.72 5.78 7.42
CA LEU A 88 8.58 6.92 8.34
C LEU A 88 7.34 7.77 8.07
N LYS A 89 7.02 8.00 6.80
CA LYS A 89 5.83 8.77 6.40
C LYS A 89 4.56 7.93 6.41
N ARG A 90 4.64 6.63 6.77
CA ARG A 90 3.53 5.67 6.68
C ARG A 90 2.88 5.70 5.30
N GLY A 91 3.71 5.89 4.28
CA GLY A 91 3.31 6.09 2.90
C GLY A 91 3.29 4.80 2.10
N SER A 92 2.91 4.97 0.83
CA SER A 92 2.93 3.91 -0.16
C SER A 92 3.92 4.25 -1.26
N SER A 93 4.80 3.31 -1.61
CA SER A 93 5.78 3.52 -2.67
C SER A 93 6.19 2.22 -3.33
N LYS A 94 6.74 2.35 -4.54
CA LYS A 94 7.33 1.24 -5.27
C LYS A 94 8.69 0.90 -4.67
N CYS A 95 8.88 -0.38 -4.38
CA CYS A 95 10.13 -0.90 -3.86
C CYS A 95 10.92 -1.61 -4.95
N ARG A 96 12.16 -1.98 -4.68
CA ARG A 96 12.99 -2.79 -5.59
C ARG A 96 13.06 -4.23 -5.09
N LEU A 97 13.17 -5.20 -6.00
CA LEU A 97 13.44 -6.59 -5.63
C LEU A 97 14.94 -6.82 -5.70
N LEU A 98 15.52 -7.24 -4.57
CA LEU A 98 16.91 -7.66 -4.45
C LEU A 98 16.98 -9.17 -4.16
N PRO A 99 17.91 -9.91 -4.77
CA PRO A 99 18.14 -11.30 -4.42
C PRO A 99 18.68 -11.42 -2.99
N PRO A 100 18.44 -12.55 -2.30
CA PRO A 100 18.86 -12.76 -0.90
C PRO A 100 20.38 -12.76 -0.71
N ASP A 101 21.14 -13.04 -1.78
CA ASP A 101 22.60 -13.12 -1.77
C ASP A 101 23.27 -11.76 -2.05
N SER A 102 22.49 -10.69 -2.26
CA SER A 102 23.04 -9.36 -2.57
C SER A 102 23.80 -8.78 -1.38
N PRO A 103 25.05 -8.28 -1.58
CA PRO A 103 25.81 -7.63 -0.52
C PRO A 103 25.17 -6.32 -0.06
N GLU A 104 24.34 -5.68 -0.89
CA GLU A 104 23.55 -4.49 -0.55
C GLU A 104 22.65 -4.72 0.67
N LEU A 105 22.17 -5.95 0.89
CA LEU A 105 21.36 -6.28 2.06
C LEU A 105 22.11 -6.14 3.38
N LYS A 106 23.45 -6.10 3.37
CA LYS A 106 24.27 -5.85 4.57
C LYS A 106 24.25 -4.38 4.99
N THR A 107 24.00 -3.47 4.05
CA THR A 107 23.90 -2.03 4.29
C THR A 107 22.45 -1.55 4.50
N ILE A 108 21.49 -2.43 4.22
CA ILE A 108 20.05 -2.16 4.31
C ILE A 108 19.54 -2.71 5.64
N GLY A 109 18.75 -1.93 6.37
CA GLY A 109 18.17 -2.36 7.64
C GLY A 109 17.07 -3.41 7.44
N ASP A 110 16.92 -4.36 8.37
CA ASP A 110 15.88 -5.37 8.27
C ASP A 110 14.52 -4.79 8.69
N ALA A 111 13.57 -4.74 7.77
CA ALA A 111 12.28 -4.09 8.01
C ALA A 111 11.53 -4.69 9.22
N ARG A 112 11.78 -5.96 9.59
CA ARG A 112 11.10 -6.63 10.71
C ARG A 112 11.41 -6.01 12.08
N GLU A 113 12.52 -5.27 12.21
CA GLU A 113 12.84 -4.57 13.45
C GLU A 113 11.97 -3.33 13.67
N VAL A 114 11.62 -2.67 12.57
CA VAL A 114 11.03 -1.33 12.56
C VAL A 114 9.57 -1.30 12.14
N ILE A 115 9.11 -2.27 11.36
CA ILE A 115 7.74 -2.42 10.88
C ILE A 115 7.21 -3.83 11.15
N ASN A 116 5.92 -3.92 11.45
CA ASN A 116 5.17 -5.16 11.53
C ASN A 116 4.43 -5.38 10.22
N MET A 117 4.63 -6.52 9.56
CA MET A 117 3.82 -6.88 8.41
C MET A 117 2.44 -7.31 8.91
N MET A 118 1.39 -6.81 8.26
CA MET A 118 0.00 -7.15 8.61
C MET A 118 -0.57 -8.15 7.60
N GLU A 119 -0.48 -7.80 6.31
CA GLU A 119 -1.05 -8.59 5.22
C GLU A 119 -0.16 -8.50 4.00
N VAL A 120 0.06 -9.62 3.33
CA VAL A 120 0.79 -9.66 2.06
C VAL A 120 -0.08 -10.32 1.01
N TYR A 121 -0.22 -9.66 -0.12
CA TYR A 121 -0.93 -10.12 -1.29
C TYR A 121 0.03 -10.28 -2.45
N LYS A 122 -0.25 -11.25 -3.33
CA LYS A 122 0.44 -11.44 -4.60
C LYS A 122 -0.62 -11.53 -5.69
N GLN A 123 -0.63 -10.58 -6.62
CA GLN A 123 -1.62 -10.46 -7.69
C GLN A 123 -3.08 -10.51 -7.17
N GLY A 124 -3.33 -9.92 -6.01
CA GLY A 124 -4.64 -9.93 -5.35
C GLY A 124 -4.93 -11.14 -4.47
N GLU A 125 -4.09 -12.16 -4.48
CA GLU A 125 -4.23 -13.34 -3.62
C GLU A 125 -3.49 -13.16 -2.29
N PRO A 126 -4.13 -13.39 -1.13
CA PRO A 126 -3.48 -13.30 0.16
C PRO A 126 -2.46 -14.44 0.32
N VAL A 127 -1.18 -14.10 0.28
CA VAL A 127 -0.09 -15.07 0.46
C VAL A 127 0.35 -15.18 1.91
N TRP A 128 0.08 -14.15 2.73
CA TRP A 128 0.36 -14.16 4.15
C TRP A 128 -0.57 -13.19 4.89
N ARG A 129 -1.01 -13.58 6.09
CA ARG A 129 -1.81 -12.74 6.99
C ARG A 129 -1.39 -13.03 8.43
N GLY A 130 -1.11 -12.01 9.21
CA GLY A 130 -0.89 -12.19 10.64
C GLY A 130 -0.39 -10.94 11.34
N PRO A 131 -0.65 -10.79 12.65
CA PRO A 131 -0.01 -9.80 13.51
C PRO A 131 1.32 -10.32 14.10
N GLY A 132 1.96 -11.32 13.47
CA GLY A 132 3.13 -12.04 14.01
C GLY A 132 4.45 -11.59 13.39
N PRO A 133 5.59 -11.80 14.08
CA PRO A 133 6.91 -11.50 13.53
C PRO A 133 7.11 -12.33 12.26
N TYR A 134 7.23 -11.62 11.15
CA TYR A 134 7.42 -12.20 9.83
C TYR A 134 8.75 -12.99 9.82
N ARG A 135 8.72 -14.31 9.58
CA ARG A 135 9.89 -15.21 9.62
C ARG A 135 10.17 -15.83 8.26
#